data_AF-A0A423XGC1-F1
#
_entry.id   AF-A0A423XGC1-F1
#
_cell.length_a   1.000
_cell.length_b   1.000
_cell.length_c   1.000
_cell.angle_alpha   90.00
_cell.angle_beta   90.00
_cell.angle_gamma   90.00
#
_symmetry.space_group_name_H-M   'P 1'
#
loop_
_entity.id
_entity.type
_entity.pdbx_description
1 polymer ?
#
loop_
_entity_poly.entity_id
_entity_poly.type
_entity_poly.pdbx_seq_one_letter_code
_entity_poly.pdbx_strand_id
1 'polypeptide(L)'
;MNYSLPEDNATTVPEQWFDRQLKRHIYKSPILKGFLAEEFAALKAYHSGKLSTIDAAHAITSPISNSPIPNLGTYSDEASAVCQLWVLLTDALVEWPSSRTADLVALLVAISKLPGGLHRGEATDDDEKPLAWKDSPYIGMIWSDATWMTPGDLMRRTPVADDDGAARQRVRLVYIKQQDVEARLVREGIFEAHLGFQFLIRTLEKIPGPQDETEASTSSEAAVQLKLDFLIPAAACWLKHNGRRFHDGLVRDELKGWEKRMIPDEALEFTHPAERWTYWEKRLREIAESGPDETTREAAQRAVGYMQAVDE
;
A
#
# COMPACT_ATOMS: atom_id res chain seq x y z
N MET A 1 -12.15 -1.86 -5.09
CA MET A 1 -12.31 -0.90 -6.20
C MET A 1 -11.71 -1.49 -7.48
N ASN A 2 -12.27 -1.19 -8.66
CA ASN A 2 -11.62 -1.53 -9.94
C ASN A 2 -10.69 -0.39 -10.32
N TYR A 3 -9.42 -0.48 -9.91
CA TYR A 3 -8.40 0.49 -10.27
C TYR A 3 -8.04 0.39 -11.75
N SER A 4 -7.79 1.54 -12.37
CA SER A 4 -7.23 1.63 -13.71
C SER A 4 -5.87 2.30 -13.58
N LEU A 5 -4.80 1.62 -13.99
CA LEU A 5 -3.50 2.27 -14.09
C LEU A 5 -3.40 3.09 -15.38
N PRO A 6 -2.74 4.26 -15.34
CA PRO A 6 -2.24 4.91 -16.54
C PRO A 6 -1.09 4.08 -17.12
N GLU A 7 -0.74 4.34 -18.39
CA GLU A 7 0.42 3.72 -19.01
C GLU A 7 1.70 3.98 -18.19
N ASP A 8 2.61 3.01 -18.12
CA ASP A 8 3.80 3.05 -17.24
C ASP A 8 4.71 4.27 -17.48
N ASN A 9 4.69 4.83 -18.69
CA ASN A 9 5.48 6.01 -19.08
C ASN A 9 4.73 7.34 -18.90
N ALA A 10 3.50 7.32 -18.40
CA ALA A 10 2.75 8.54 -18.16
C ALA A 10 3.46 9.38 -17.09
N THR A 11 3.58 10.68 -17.36
CA THR A 11 4.10 11.68 -16.41
C THR A 11 3.00 12.63 -15.92
N THR A 12 1.87 12.64 -16.61
CA THR A 12 0.74 13.51 -16.35
C THR A 12 -0.45 12.73 -15.80
N VAL A 13 -1.15 13.31 -14.84
CA VAL A 13 -2.45 12.82 -14.37
C VAL A 13 -3.51 13.45 -15.27
N PRO A 14 -4.35 12.67 -15.96
CA PRO A 14 -5.39 13.23 -16.82
C PRO A 14 -6.36 14.08 -16.01
N GLU A 15 -6.81 15.24 -16.53
CA GLU A 15 -7.80 16.07 -15.82
C GLU A 15 -9.09 15.29 -15.51
N GLN A 16 -9.47 14.39 -16.43
CA GLN A 16 -10.62 13.49 -16.25
C GLN A 16 -10.51 12.59 -15.01
N TRP A 17 -9.30 12.36 -14.49
CA TRP A 17 -9.13 11.64 -13.22
C TRP A 17 -9.82 12.40 -12.08
N PHE A 18 -9.56 13.71 -11.95
CA PHE A 18 -10.19 14.55 -10.92
C PHE A 18 -11.72 14.58 -11.08
N ASP A 19 -12.22 14.68 -12.31
CA ASP A 19 -13.67 14.65 -12.58
C ASP A 19 -14.31 13.31 -12.21
N ARG A 20 -13.63 12.20 -12.46
CA ARG A 20 -14.10 10.85 -12.07
C ARG A 20 -14.12 10.71 -10.55
N GLN A 21 -13.10 11.22 -9.87
CA GLN A 21 -13.00 11.13 -8.42
C GLN A 21 -14.12 11.93 -7.73
N LEU A 22 -14.43 13.14 -8.21
CA LEU A 22 -15.60 13.91 -7.74
C LEU A 22 -16.93 13.16 -7.90
N LYS A 23 -17.07 12.34 -8.95
CA LYS A 23 -18.25 11.50 -9.18
C LYS A 23 -18.25 10.22 -8.36
N ARG A 24 -17.09 9.69 -7.97
CA ARG A 24 -16.94 8.48 -7.16
C ARG A 24 -17.30 8.76 -5.69
N HIS A 25 -16.92 9.94 -5.21
CA HIS A 25 -17.09 10.37 -3.82
C HIS A 25 -18.40 11.14 -3.61
N ILE A 26 -19.54 10.45 -3.77
CA ILE A 26 -20.88 11.06 -3.59
C ILE A 26 -21.30 10.99 -2.12
N TYR A 27 -20.98 12.04 -1.36
CA TYR A 27 -21.50 12.21 -0.01
C TYR A 27 -22.87 12.88 -0.03
N LYS A 28 -23.78 12.51 0.89
CA LYS A 28 -25.06 13.21 1.03
C LYS A 28 -24.91 14.53 1.80
N SER A 29 -23.95 14.59 2.72
CA SER A 29 -23.70 15.76 3.56
C SER A 29 -23.10 16.93 2.75
N PRO A 30 -23.73 18.13 2.79
CA PRO A 30 -23.16 19.33 2.18
C PRO A 30 -21.80 19.73 2.76
N ILE A 31 -21.58 19.46 4.06
CA ILE A 31 -20.31 19.80 4.75
C ILE A 31 -19.17 18.96 4.17
N LEU A 32 -19.35 17.65 4.10
CA LEU A 32 -18.34 16.74 3.55
C LEU A 32 -18.04 17.02 2.07
N LYS A 33 -19.06 17.39 1.28
CA LYS A 33 -18.86 17.86 -0.10
C LYS A 33 -18.00 19.13 -0.16
N GLY A 34 -18.20 20.06 0.76
CA GLY A 34 -17.42 21.29 0.87
C GLY A 34 -15.95 20.98 1.15
N PHE A 35 -15.68 20.15 2.16
CA PHE A 35 -14.32 19.72 2.49
C PHE A 35 -13.64 19.04 1.30
N LEU A 36 -14.36 18.11 0.67
CA LEU A 36 -13.86 17.38 -0.49
C LEU A 36 -13.45 18.31 -1.63
N ALA A 37 -14.26 19.33 -1.91
CA ALA A 37 -13.96 20.28 -2.98
C ALA A 37 -12.66 21.06 -2.72
N GLU A 38 -12.43 21.47 -1.47
CA GLU A 38 -11.19 22.14 -1.06
C GLU A 38 -9.99 21.18 -1.10
N GLU A 39 -10.15 19.95 -0.62
CA GLU A 39 -9.14 18.88 -0.68
C GLU A 39 -8.72 18.58 -2.12
N PHE A 40 -9.68 18.46 -3.05
CA PHE A 40 -9.41 18.29 -4.47
C PHE A 40 -8.67 19.47 -5.08
N ALA A 41 -9.10 20.69 -4.76
CA ALA A 41 -8.47 21.90 -5.28
C ALA A 41 -6.99 21.98 -4.84
N ALA A 42 -6.71 21.64 -3.57
CA ALA A 42 -5.36 21.56 -3.03
C ALA A 42 -4.53 20.48 -3.74
N LEU A 43 -5.07 19.26 -3.90
CA LEU A 43 -4.37 18.16 -4.57
C LEU A 43 -4.09 18.49 -6.05
N LYS A 44 -5.04 19.11 -6.76
CA LYS A 44 -4.85 19.56 -8.15
C LYS A 44 -3.78 20.65 -8.26
N ALA A 45 -3.75 21.59 -7.31
CA ALA A 45 -2.74 22.64 -7.26
C ALA A 45 -1.34 22.08 -6.97
N TYR A 46 -1.24 21.10 -6.05
CA TYR A 46 0.00 20.37 -5.79
C TYR A 46 0.50 19.62 -7.03
N HIS A 47 -0.39 18.87 -7.69
CA HIS A 47 -0.07 18.17 -8.94
C HIS A 47 0.47 19.10 -10.02
N SER A 48 -0.12 20.30 -10.13
CA SER A 48 0.28 21.34 -11.10
C SER A 48 1.55 22.10 -10.72
N GLY A 49 2.19 21.76 -9.59
CA GLY A 49 3.37 22.47 -9.06
C GLY A 49 3.08 23.88 -8.54
N LYS A 50 1.81 24.22 -8.29
CA LYS A 50 1.40 25.52 -7.75
C LYS A 50 1.54 25.62 -6.24
N LEU A 51 1.54 24.49 -5.54
CA LEU A 51 1.79 24.40 -4.11
C LEU A 51 3.07 23.60 -3.87
N SER A 52 3.86 24.03 -2.88
CA SER A 52 4.90 23.17 -2.33
C SER A 52 4.28 21.99 -1.57
N THR A 53 5.06 20.95 -1.26
CA THR A 53 4.56 19.80 -0.48
C THR A 53 4.01 20.22 0.89
N ILE A 54 4.65 21.18 1.57
CA ILE A 54 4.22 21.67 2.88
C ILE A 54 2.93 22.50 2.75
N ASP A 55 2.87 23.40 1.77
CA ASP A 55 1.66 24.21 1.55
C ASP A 55 0.47 23.34 1.14
N ALA A 56 0.72 22.30 0.33
CA ALA A 56 -0.27 21.31 -0.05
C ALA A 56 -0.77 20.51 1.16
N ALA A 57 0.13 20.08 2.06
CA ALA A 57 -0.26 19.39 3.29
C ALA A 57 -1.17 20.26 4.18
N HIS A 58 -0.83 21.55 4.35
CA HIS A 58 -1.69 22.49 5.08
C HIS A 58 -3.03 22.71 4.37
N ALA A 59 -3.00 22.98 3.06
CA ALA A 59 -4.20 23.29 2.30
C ALA A 59 -5.18 22.10 2.26
N ILE A 60 -4.67 20.88 2.08
CA ILE A 60 -5.51 19.68 1.96
C ILE A 60 -6.11 19.26 3.31
N THR A 61 -5.43 19.51 4.43
CA THR A 61 -5.90 19.14 5.77
C THR A 61 -6.67 20.26 6.48
N SER A 62 -6.60 21.50 5.98
CA SER A 62 -7.24 22.68 6.57
C SER A 62 -8.76 22.52 6.79
N PRO A 63 -9.55 21.99 5.84
CA PRO A 63 -10.99 21.84 6.03
C PRO A 63 -11.35 21.00 7.26
N ILE A 64 -10.57 19.95 7.51
CA ILE A 64 -10.72 19.04 8.66
C ILE A 64 -10.16 19.69 9.93
N SER A 65 -8.95 20.25 9.86
CA SER A 65 -8.25 20.78 11.04
C SER A 65 -8.94 22.00 11.64
N ASN A 66 -9.57 22.84 10.81
CA ASN A 66 -10.13 24.13 11.22
C ASN A 66 -11.65 24.11 11.44
N SER A 67 -12.31 22.96 11.24
CA SER A 67 -13.75 22.80 11.43
C SER A 67 -14.04 21.97 12.67
N PRO A 68 -15.18 22.17 13.36
CA PRO A 68 -15.60 21.24 14.42
C PRO A 68 -15.93 19.86 13.82
N ILE A 69 -16.18 18.88 14.67
CA ILE A 69 -16.71 17.58 14.23
C ILE A 69 -18.06 17.81 13.52
N PRO A 70 -18.25 17.32 12.28
CA PRO A 70 -19.49 17.51 11.56
C PRO A 70 -20.61 16.68 12.20
N ASN A 71 -21.78 17.26 12.46
CA ASN A 71 -22.94 16.50 12.94
C ASN A 71 -23.62 15.76 11.77
N LEU A 72 -23.20 14.52 11.52
CA LEU A 72 -23.69 13.65 10.45
C LEU A 72 -24.70 12.62 10.97
N GLY A 73 -24.78 12.43 12.29
CA GLY A 73 -25.69 11.47 12.92
C GLY A 73 -25.27 10.01 12.69
N THR A 74 -23.97 9.76 12.53
CA THR A 74 -23.39 8.42 12.42
C THR A 74 -22.75 8.02 13.75
N TYR A 75 -22.19 6.80 13.79
CA TYR A 75 -21.48 6.30 14.97
C TYR A 75 -20.09 6.94 15.15
N SER A 76 -19.49 7.46 14.07
CA SER A 76 -18.11 8.01 14.05
C SER A 76 -18.02 9.21 13.10
N ASP A 77 -18.67 10.30 13.50
CA ASP A 77 -18.76 11.52 12.72
C ASP A 77 -17.39 12.18 12.52
N GLU A 78 -16.53 12.09 13.52
CA GLU A 78 -15.14 12.55 13.54
C GLU A 78 -14.24 11.82 12.54
N ALA A 79 -14.52 10.54 12.27
CA ALA A 79 -13.73 9.76 11.31
C ALA A 79 -14.14 10.04 9.85
N SER A 80 -15.38 10.46 9.61
CA SER A 80 -15.97 10.51 8.26
C SER A 80 -15.20 11.41 7.28
N ALA A 81 -14.81 12.62 7.72
CA ALA A 81 -14.05 13.55 6.89
C ALA A 81 -12.60 13.07 6.65
N VAL A 82 -11.98 12.48 7.67
CA VAL A 82 -10.61 11.95 7.61
C VAL A 82 -10.52 10.76 6.67
N CYS A 83 -11.44 9.81 6.82
CA CYS A 83 -11.55 8.64 5.95
C CYS A 83 -11.74 9.06 4.48
N GLN A 84 -12.58 10.07 4.21
CA GLN A 84 -12.76 10.62 2.87
C GLN A 84 -11.44 11.13 2.26
N LEU A 85 -10.70 11.96 3.00
CA LEU A 85 -9.40 12.46 2.55
C LEU A 85 -8.44 11.29 2.24
N TRP A 86 -8.41 10.28 3.09
CA TRP A 86 -7.60 9.09 2.85
C TRP A 86 -8.05 8.27 1.66
N VAL A 87 -9.36 8.17 1.37
CA VAL A 87 -9.82 7.52 0.14
C VAL A 87 -9.30 8.28 -1.09
N LEU A 88 -9.40 9.60 -1.09
CA LEU A 88 -8.87 10.44 -2.17
C LEU A 88 -7.36 10.22 -2.40
N LEU A 89 -6.57 10.24 -1.32
CA LEU A 89 -5.12 10.10 -1.41
C LEU A 89 -4.70 8.65 -1.73
N THR A 90 -5.43 7.65 -1.24
CA THR A 90 -5.22 6.23 -1.59
C THR A 90 -5.50 5.99 -3.07
N ASP A 91 -6.61 6.52 -3.58
CA ASP A 91 -6.94 6.43 -5.00
C ASP A 91 -5.87 7.14 -5.85
N ALA A 92 -5.34 8.28 -5.40
CA ALA A 92 -4.23 8.94 -6.08
C ALA A 92 -2.95 8.08 -6.08
N LEU A 93 -2.60 7.48 -4.95
CA LEU A 93 -1.42 6.62 -4.83
C LEU A 93 -1.44 5.43 -5.79
N VAL A 94 -2.61 4.84 -6.01
CA VAL A 94 -2.78 3.69 -6.91
C VAL A 94 -2.97 4.11 -8.37
N GLU A 95 -3.82 5.11 -8.65
CA GLU A 95 -4.23 5.47 -10.02
C GLU A 95 -3.34 6.54 -10.67
N TRP A 96 -2.46 7.22 -9.94
CA TRP A 96 -1.50 8.15 -10.57
C TRP A 96 -0.32 7.39 -11.16
N PRO A 97 0.36 7.95 -12.18
CA PRO A 97 1.52 7.31 -12.77
C PRO A 97 2.63 7.08 -11.75
N SER A 98 3.40 6.00 -11.92
CA SER A 98 4.45 5.62 -10.97
C SER A 98 5.56 6.64 -10.77
N SER A 99 5.78 7.48 -11.77
CA SER A 99 6.67 8.64 -11.67
C SER A 99 6.25 9.66 -10.60
N ARG A 100 4.98 9.69 -10.20
CA ARG A 100 4.41 10.64 -9.22
C ARG A 100 4.22 10.08 -7.81
N THR A 101 4.53 8.80 -7.58
CA THR A 101 4.35 8.19 -6.24
C THR A 101 5.24 8.81 -5.19
N ALA A 102 6.47 9.20 -5.54
CA ALA A 102 7.35 9.89 -4.61
C ALA A 102 6.73 11.22 -4.12
N ASP A 103 6.09 11.97 -5.01
CA ASP A 103 5.43 13.24 -4.69
C ASP A 103 4.27 13.04 -3.70
N LEU A 104 3.47 11.99 -3.90
CA LEU A 104 2.34 11.66 -3.01
C LEU A 104 2.80 11.11 -1.66
N VAL A 105 3.83 10.27 -1.64
CA VAL A 105 4.45 9.80 -0.39
C VAL A 105 5.02 10.99 0.40
N ALA A 106 5.70 11.92 -0.27
CA ALA A 106 6.20 13.14 0.37
C ALA A 106 5.08 14.01 0.94
N LEU A 107 3.93 14.09 0.24
CA LEU A 107 2.74 14.78 0.75
C LEU A 107 2.20 14.13 2.03
N LEU A 108 2.08 12.80 2.06
CA LEU A 108 1.63 12.08 3.27
C LEU A 108 2.59 12.26 4.45
N VAL A 109 3.90 12.24 4.20
CA VAL A 109 4.92 12.53 5.22
C VAL A 109 4.83 13.98 5.72
N ALA A 110 4.50 14.94 4.84
CA ALA A 110 4.29 16.31 5.24
C ALA A 110 3.02 16.45 6.10
N ILE A 111 1.94 15.75 5.74
CA ILE A 111 0.71 15.70 6.55
C ILE A 111 1.01 15.13 7.92
N SER A 112 1.74 14.02 8.03
CA SER A 112 2.09 13.42 9.33
C SER A 112 3.02 14.27 10.20
N LYS A 113 3.59 15.35 9.65
CA LYS A 113 4.40 16.31 10.42
C LYS A 113 3.65 17.57 10.80
N LEU A 114 2.38 17.71 10.40
CA LEU A 114 1.58 18.88 10.75
C LEU A 114 1.32 18.94 12.25
N PRO A 115 1.47 20.12 12.87
CA PRO A 115 1.09 20.30 14.26
C PRO A 115 -0.44 20.35 14.40
N GLY A 116 -0.94 19.99 15.58
CA GLY A 116 -2.34 20.12 15.94
C GLY A 116 -3.14 18.82 15.85
N GLY A 117 -4.37 18.91 16.37
CA GLY A 117 -5.35 17.81 16.35
C GLY A 117 -6.35 17.94 15.22
N LEU A 118 -7.08 16.86 14.98
CA LEU A 118 -8.20 16.85 14.04
C LEU A 118 -9.39 17.63 14.62
N HIS A 119 -10.17 18.26 13.75
CA HIS A 119 -11.40 18.95 14.12
C HIS A 119 -11.24 19.97 15.26
N ARG A 120 -10.29 20.91 15.13
CA ARG A 120 -9.91 21.87 16.20
C ARG A 120 -9.43 21.20 17.50
N GLY A 121 -9.03 19.93 17.42
CA GLY A 121 -8.64 19.12 18.57
C GLY A 121 -9.82 18.46 19.30
N GLU A 122 -11.02 18.47 18.73
CA GLU A 122 -12.22 17.85 19.32
C GLU A 122 -12.23 16.32 19.14
N ALA A 123 -11.59 15.78 18.11
CA ALA A 123 -11.63 14.36 17.80
C ALA A 123 -10.65 13.56 18.68
N THR A 124 -11.15 12.47 19.25
CA THR A 124 -10.38 11.56 20.11
C THR A 124 -10.51 10.11 19.65
N ASP A 125 -9.55 9.27 20.04
CA ASP A 125 -9.66 7.82 19.90
C ASP A 125 -10.57 7.22 21.00
N ASP A 126 -10.69 5.88 20.99
CA ASP A 126 -11.49 5.12 21.97
C ASP A 126 -11.00 5.27 23.42
N ASP A 127 -9.75 5.70 23.61
CA ASP A 127 -9.13 5.96 24.92
C ASP A 127 -9.24 7.45 25.32
N GLU A 128 -10.07 8.24 24.62
CA GLU A 128 -10.22 9.70 24.78
C GLU A 128 -8.91 10.49 24.52
N LYS A 129 -7.94 9.91 23.82
CA LYS A 129 -6.71 10.62 23.45
C LYS A 129 -6.95 11.44 22.19
N PRO A 130 -6.48 12.69 22.12
CA PRO A 130 -6.65 13.52 20.94
C PRO A 130 -6.03 12.88 19.70
N LEU A 131 -6.82 12.77 18.62
CA LEU A 131 -6.34 12.33 17.32
C LEU A 131 -5.53 13.47 16.68
N ALA A 132 -4.36 13.13 16.15
CA ALA A 132 -3.46 14.07 15.50
C ALA A 132 -2.92 13.52 14.18
N TRP A 133 -2.54 14.42 13.28
CA TRP A 133 -2.02 14.03 11.96
C TRP A 133 -0.76 13.16 12.03
N LYS A 134 0.05 13.32 13.08
CA LYS A 134 1.26 12.50 13.31
C LYS A 134 1.01 11.01 13.37
N ASP A 135 -0.17 10.60 13.82
CA ASP A 135 -0.55 9.20 13.97
C ASP A 135 -1.26 8.69 12.70
N SER A 136 -1.44 9.56 11.68
CA SER A 136 -2.12 9.28 10.41
C SER A 136 -3.40 8.44 10.59
N PRO A 137 -4.35 8.90 11.42
CA PRO A 137 -5.42 8.06 11.93
C PRO A 137 -6.28 7.51 10.79
N TYR A 138 -6.66 6.23 10.87
CA TYR A 138 -7.49 5.52 9.87
C TYR A 138 -6.85 5.25 8.50
N ILE A 139 -5.66 5.77 8.17
CA ILE A 139 -5.06 5.54 6.83
C ILE A 139 -4.81 4.06 6.55
N GLY A 140 -4.35 3.30 7.55
CA GLY A 140 -4.12 1.85 7.41
C GLY A 140 -5.41 1.05 7.19
N MET A 141 -6.52 1.48 7.81
CA MET A 141 -7.85 0.89 7.58
C MET A 141 -8.30 1.14 6.14
N ILE A 142 -8.22 2.39 5.67
CA ILE A 142 -8.62 2.77 4.31
C ILE A 142 -7.75 2.06 3.26
N TRP A 143 -6.44 1.98 3.49
CA TRP A 143 -5.54 1.24 2.63
C TRP A 143 -5.91 -0.24 2.56
N SER A 144 -6.07 -0.89 3.72
CA SER A 144 -6.43 -2.31 3.79
C SER A 144 -7.75 -2.61 3.07
N ASP A 145 -8.78 -1.79 3.26
CA ASP A 145 -10.07 -1.94 2.59
C ASP A 145 -9.98 -1.72 1.07
N ALA A 146 -9.06 -0.86 0.62
CA ALA A 146 -8.83 -0.60 -0.80
C ALA A 146 -8.04 -1.73 -1.48
N THR A 147 -7.09 -2.34 -0.77
CA THR A 147 -6.08 -3.26 -1.31
C THR A 147 -6.13 -4.68 -0.74
N TRP A 148 -7.28 -5.08 -0.17
CA TRP A 148 -7.43 -6.38 0.51
C TRP A 148 -7.23 -7.62 -0.38
N MET A 149 -7.37 -7.50 -1.69
CA MET A 149 -7.38 -8.65 -2.60
C MET A 149 -5.99 -9.27 -2.74
N THR A 150 -5.90 -10.56 -2.46
CA THR A 150 -4.70 -11.36 -2.72
C THR A 150 -4.53 -11.62 -4.23
N PRO A 151 -3.33 -12.01 -4.70
CA PRO A 151 -3.15 -12.44 -6.09
C PRO A 151 -4.11 -13.55 -6.52
N GLY A 152 -4.45 -14.50 -5.64
CA GLY A 152 -5.45 -15.53 -5.93
C GLY A 152 -6.85 -14.93 -6.14
N ASP A 153 -7.25 -13.95 -5.32
CA ASP A 153 -8.56 -13.28 -5.45
C ASP A 153 -8.64 -12.49 -6.75
N LEU A 154 -7.55 -11.83 -7.10
CA LEU A 154 -7.40 -11.08 -8.34
C LEU A 154 -7.53 -11.98 -9.55
N MET A 155 -6.86 -13.14 -9.57
CA MET A 155 -6.97 -14.11 -10.66
C MET A 155 -8.38 -14.68 -10.79
N ARG A 156 -8.98 -15.10 -9.68
CA ARG A 156 -10.37 -15.62 -9.67
C ARG A 156 -11.39 -14.61 -10.20
N ARG A 157 -11.15 -13.31 -10.02
CA ARG A 157 -12.06 -12.23 -10.44
C ARG A 157 -11.73 -11.66 -11.82
N THR A 158 -10.61 -12.04 -12.42
CA THR A 158 -10.21 -11.59 -13.75
C THR A 158 -10.93 -12.44 -14.81
N PRO A 159 -11.60 -11.83 -15.81
CA PRO A 159 -12.29 -12.59 -16.84
C PRO A 159 -11.32 -13.50 -17.62
N VAL A 160 -11.70 -14.78 -17.77
CA VAL A 160 -10.93 -15.80 -18.51
C VAL A 160 -10.86 -15.52 -20.02
N ALA A 161 -11.81 -14.75 -20.56
CA ALA A 161 -11.99 -14.50 -22.00
C ALA A 161 -11.03 -13.45 -22.61
N ASP A 162 -9.89 -13.22 -21.98
CA ASP A 162 -8.89 -12.27 -22.43
C ASP A 162 -7.79 -13.04 -23.17
N ASP A 163 -8.00 -13.24 -24.48
CA ASP A 163 -7.20 -14.13 -25.34
C ASP A 163 -5.70 -13.76 -25.43
N ASP A 164 -5.30 -12.57 -24.98
CA ASP A 164 -3.92 -12.05 -25.01
C ASP A 164 -3.27 -11.90 -23.63
N GLY A 165 -3.97 -12.20 -22.53
CA GLY A 165 -3.48 -12.06 -21.16
C GLY A 165 -3.28 -10.62 -20.67
N ALA A 166 -3.75 -9.61 -21.43
CA ALA A 166 -3.67 -8.21 -21.07
C ALA A 166 -4.41 -7.86 -19.76
N ALA A 167 -5.52 -8.50 -19.45
CA ALA A 167 -6.28 -8.38 -18.21
C ALA A 167 -5.48 -8.86 -17.01
N ARG A 168 -4.85 -10.05 -17.12
CA ARG A 168 -3.93 -10.55 -16.09
C ARG A 168 -2.78 -9.58 -15.91
N GLN A 169 -2.19 -9.10 -17.00
CA GLN A 169 -1.10 -8.13 -16.94
C GLN A 169 -1.52 -6.81 -16.26
N ARG A 170 -2.68 -6.26 -16.59
CA ARG A 170 -3.21 -5.03 -15.95
C ARG A 170 -3.37 -5.22 -14.45
N VAL A 171 -4.00 -6.32 -14.03
CA VAL A 171 -4.25 -6.60 -12.61
C VAL A 171 -2.94 -6.86 -11.86
N ARG A 172 -1.97 -7.51 -12.50
CA ARG A 172 -0.60 -7.69 -12.01
C ARG A 172 0.10 -6.36 -11.76
N LEU A 173 0.05 -5.45 -12.73
CA LEU A 173 0.64 -4.12 -12.58
C LEU A 173 -0.02 -3.32 -11.44
N VAL A 174 -1.36 -3.37 -11.30
CA VAL A 174 -2.08 -2.74 -10.18
C VAL A 174 -1.61 -3.28 -8.84
N TYR A 175 -1.49 -4.60 -8.71
CA TYR A 175 -1.06 -5.22 -7.47
C TYR A 175 0.38 -4.84 -7.11
N ILE A 176 1.30 -4.92 -8.07
CA ILE A 176 2.70 -4.54 -7.86
C ILE A 176 2.79 -3.06 -7.48
N LYS A 177 1.97 -2.21 -8.11
CA LYS A 177 1.86 -0.80 -7.80
C LYS A 177 1.46 -0.56 -6.34
N GLN A 178 0.43 -1.25 -5.86
CA GLN A 178 -0.01 -1.17 -4.47
C GLN A 178 1.13 -1.59 -3.52
N GLN A 179 1.84 -2.69 -3.83
CA GLN A 179 2.94 -3.18 -3.01
C GLN A 179 4.16 -2.22 -3.00
N ASP A 180 4.49 -1.55 -4.12
CA ASP A 180 5.52 -0.50 -4.14
C ASP A 180 5.15 0.71 -3.29
N VAL A 181 3.87 1.12 -3.32
CA VAL A 181 3.38 2.20 -2.46
C VAL A 181 3.46 1.82 -1.00
N GLU A 182 2.94 0.65 -0.62
CA GLU A 182 2.91 0.17 0.76
C GLU A 182 4.34 0.06 1.33
N ALA A 183 5.27 -0.50 0.54
CA ALA A 183 6.67 -0.57 0.90
C ALA A 183 7.29 0.82 1.16
N ARG A 184 6.95 1.84 0.36
CA ARG A 184 7.43 3.21 0.59
C ARG A 184 6.80 3.84 1.84
N LEU A 185 5.52 3.61 2.10
CA LEU A 185 4.85 4.12 3.30
C LEU A 185 5.42 3.49 4.57
N VAL A 186 5.80 2.21 4.54
CA VAL A 186 6.56 1.56 5.62
C VAL A 186 7.94 2.20 5.79
N ARG A 187 8.65 2.48 4.69
CA ARG A 187 9.97 3.12 4.74
C ARG A 187 9.91 4.48 5.45
N GLU A 188 8.87 5.25 5.16
CA GLU A 188 8.65 6.57 5.76
C GLU A 188 8.01 6.53 7.16
N GLY A 189 7.72 5.34 7.69
CA GLY A 189 7.11 5.17 9.02
C GLY A 189 5.64 5.57 9.12
N ILE A 190 4.95 5.68 7.98
CA ILE A 190 3.49 5.86 7.94
C ILE A 190 2.79 4.53 8.22
N PHE A 191 3.37 3.43 7.73
CA PHE A 191 2.92 2.07 8.03
C PHE A 191 3.97 1.31 8.84
N GLU A 192 3.50 0.29 9.54
CA GLU A 192 4.33 -0.54 10.39
C GLU A 192 5.18 -1.54 9.59
N ALA A 193 6.44 -1.72 9.99
CA ALA A 193 7.36 -2.60 9.28
C ALA A 193 7.01 -4.09 9.34
N HIS A 194 6.20 -4.49 10.33
CA HIS A 194 5.78 -5.89 10.45
C HIS A 194 4.98 -6.35 9.22
N LEU A 195 4.29 -5.44 8.51
CA LEU A 195 3.56 -5.76 7.27
C LEU A 195 4.49 -6.33 6.20
N GLY A 196 5.64 -5.69 5.99
CA GLY A 196 6.63 -6.15 5.00
C GLY A 196 7.28 -7.48 5.37
N PHE A 197 7.57 -7.69 6.65
CA PHE A 197 8.03 -8.98 7.16
C PHE A 197 6.99 -10.08 6.92
N GLN A 198 5.73 -9.87 7.30
CA GLN A 198 4.65 -10.83 7.06
C GLN A 198 4.51 -11.15 5.57
N PHE A 199 4.59 -10.13 4.71
CA PHE A 199 4.54 -10.29 3.26
C PHE A 199 5.68 -11.18 2.73
N LEU A 200 6.93 -10.89 3.14
CA LEU A 200 8.10 -11.63 2.69
C LEU A 200 8.07 -13.08 3.19
N ILE A 201 7.64 -13.33 4.43
CA ILE A 201 7.45 -14.69 4.97
C ILE A 201 6.44 -15.46 4.11
N ARG A 202 5.23 -14.92 3.93
CA ARG A 202 4.17 -15.57 3.13
C ARG A 202 4.59 -15.84 1.69
N THR A 203 5.51 -15.05 1.15
CA THR A 203 5.97 -15.14 -0.24
C THR A 203 7.17 -16.07 -0.41
N LEU A 204 8.18 -15.97 0.45
CA LEU A 204 9.49 -16.61 0.28
C LEU A 204 9.66 -17.87 1.11
N GLU A 205 8.90 -18.03 2.19
CA GLU A 205 8.97 -19.22 3.06
C GLU A 205 7.90 -20.27 2.71
N LYS A 206 6.86 -19.86 1.97
CA LYS A 206 5.83 -20.76 1.47
C LYS A 206 6.38 -21.74 0.44
N ILE A 207 6.17 -23.03 0.70
CA ILE A 207 6.48 -24.11 -0.26
C ILE A 207 5.33 -24.20 -1.28
N PRO A 208 5.61 -24.13 -2.60
CA PRO A 208 4.59 -24.29 -3.62
C PRO A 208 3.89 -25.65 -3.52
N GLY A 209 2.58 -25.68 -3.68
CA GLY A 209 1.77 -26.89 -3.73
C GLY A 209 0.85 -26.96 -4.95
N PRO A 210 0.16 -28.10 -5.18
CA PRO A 210 -0.70 -28.29 -6.35
C PRO A 210 -1.81 -27.24 -6.49
N GLN A 211 -2.28 -26.68 -5.38
CA GLN A 211 -3.27 -25.60 -5.35
C GLN A 211 -2.79 -24.29 -5.99
N ASP A 212 -1.48 -24.10 -6.14
CA ASP A 212 -0.91 -22.88 -6.71
C ASP A 212 -0.93 -22.90 -8.24
N GLU A 213 -1.02 -24.10 -8.84
CA GLU A 213 -1.05 -24.33 -10.29
C GLU A 213 -2.44 -24.08 -10.89
N THR A 214 -3.50 -24.10 -10.08
CA THR A 214 -4.89 -23.94 -10.54
C THR A 214 -5.46 -22.56 -10.16
N GLU A 215 -6.58 -22.18 -10.78
CA GLU A 215 -7.35 -21.01 -10.35
C GLU A 215 -8.21 -21.37 -9.14
N ALA A 216 -8.20 -20.51 -8.11
CA ALA A 216 -9.01 -20.73 -6.92
C ALA A 216 -10.50 -20.64 -7.25
N SER A 217 -11.30 -21.57 -6.72
CA SER A 217 -12.76 -21.56 -6.85
C SER A 217 -13.42 -20.70 -5.76
N THR A 218 -12.78 -20.58 -4.59
CA THR A 218 -13.30 -19.82 -3.45
C THR A 218 -12.33 -18.72 -2.98
N SER A 219 -12.82 -17.73 -2.24
CA SER A 219 -11.94 -16.73 -1.61
C SER A 219 -10.97 -17.36 -0.59
N SER A 220 -11.37 -18.44 0.08
CA SER A 220 -10.52 -19.13 1.06
C SER A 220 -9.33 -19.81 0.39
N GLU A 221 -9.55 -20.43 -0.78
CA GLU A 221 -8.48 -21.02 -1.58
C GLU A 221 -7.58 -19.91 -2.15
N ALA A 222 -8.18 -18.84 -2.69
CA ALA A 222 -7.47 -17.71 -3.25
C ALA A 222 -6.50 -17.05 -2.24
N ALA A 223 -6.94 -16.89 -0.99
CA ALA A 223 -6.17 -16.23 0.06
C ALA A 223 -4.82 -16.91 0.38
N VAL A 224 -4.67 -18.19 0.03
CA VAL A 224 -3.45 -18.97 0.30
C VAL A 224 -2.68 -19.33 -0.96
N GLN A 225 -3.07 -18.86 -2.15
CA GLN A 225 -2.35 -19.21 -3.38
C GLN A 225 -1.03 -18.43 -3.54
N LEU A 226 0.02 -19.15 -3.93
CA LEU A 226 1.31 -18.60 -4.31
C LEU A 226 1.33 -18.30 -5.83
N LYS A 227 1.01 -17.05 -6.21
CA LYS A 227 1.14 -16.57 -7.60
C LYS A 227 2.45 -15.81 -7.76
N LEU A 228 3.51 -16.51 -8.15
CA LEU A 228 4.88 -15.97 -8.20
C LEU A 228 5.03 -14.76 -9.11
N ASP A 229 4.29 -14.71 -10.22
CA ASP A 229 4.30 -13.60 -11.16
C ASP A 229 3.77 -12.29 -10.55
N PHE A 230 2.99 -12.35 -9.48
CA PHE A 230 2.56 -11.21 -8.68
C PHE A 230 3.51 -10.94 -7.52
N LEU A 231 3.79 -11.99 -6.75
CA LEU A 231 4.42 -11.88 -5.44
C LEU A 231 5.91 -11.58 -5.50
N ILE A 232 6.63 -12.08 -6.49
CA ILE A 232 8.08 -11.88 -6.60
C ILE A 232 8.43 -10.44 -7.04
N PRO A 233 7.76 -9.84 -8.04
CA PRO A 233 7.91 -8.40 -8.30
C PRO A 233 7.52 -7.51 -7.11
N ALA A 234 6.48 -7.89 -6.35
CA ALA A 234 6.12 -7.19 -5.12
C ALA A 234 7.19 -7.32 -4.02
N ALA A 235 7.74 -8.52 -3.81
CA ALA A 235 8.84 -8.75 -2.87
C ALA A 235 10.09 -7.93 -3.24
N ALA A 236 10.38 -7.79 -4.54
CA ALA A 236 11.44 -6.91 -5.00
C ALA A 236 11.21 -5.44 -4.62
N CYS A 237 9.96 -4.96 -4.62
CA CYS A 237 9.62 -3.60 -4.16
C CYS A 237 9.85 -3.45 -2.65
N TRP A 238 9.43 -4.43 -1.86
CA TRP A 238 9.68 -4.46 -0.41
C TRP A 238 11.17 -4.41 -0.07
N LEU A 239 11.98 -5.27 -0.72
CA LEU A 239 13.42 -5.33 -0.51
C LEU A 239 14.14 -4.06 -1.01
N LYS A 240 13.70 -3.47 -2.12
CA LYS A 240 14.23 -2.21 -2.64
C LYS A 240 14.17 -1.07 -1.62
N HIS A 241 13.02 -0.93 -0.94
CA HIS A 241 12.80 0.22 -0.05
C HIS A 241 13.14 -0.07 1.41
N ASN A 242 13.06 -1.33 1.84
CA ASN A 242 13.18 -1.71 3.25
C ASN A 242 14.18 -2.83 3.53
N GLY A 243 14.96 -3.29 2.54
CA GLY A 243 15.88 -4.42 2.67
C GLY A 243 16.80 -4.32 3.88
N ARG A 244 17.46 -3.17 4.08
CA ARG A 244 18.33 -2.93 5.25
C ARG A 244 17.57 -2.99 6.57
N ARG A 245 16.37 -2.40 6.65
CA ARG A 245 15.53 -2.46 7.86
C ARG A 245 15.14 -3.90 8.18
N PHE A 246 14.79 -4.69 7.17
CA PHE A 246 14.42 -6.10 7.38
C PHE A 246 15.62 -6.93 7.81
N HIS A 247 16.75 -6.80 7.14
CA HIS A 247 17.99 -7.47 7.53
C HIS A 247 18.35 -7.17 8.99
N ASP A 248 18.40 -5.89 9.36
CA ASP A 248 18.74 -5.46 10.72
C ASP A 248 17.74 -5.98 11.76
N GLY A 249 16.44 -6.03 11.41
CA GLY A 249 15.41 -6.58 12.29
C GLY A 249 15.50 -8.09 12.47
N LEU A 250 15.90 -8.84 11.42
CA LEU A 250 16.19 -10.27 11.54
C LEU A 250 17.41 -10.52 12.44
N VAL A 251 18.49 -9.76 12.25
CA VAL A 251 19.70 -9.89 13.09
C VAL A 251 19.39 -9.63 14.57
N ARG A 252 18.45 -8.74 14.87
CA ARG A 252 17.97 -8.43 16.23
C ARG A 252 16.88 -9.37 16.75
N ASP A 253 16.47 -10.37 15.98
CA ASP A 253 15.39 -11.30 16.33
C ASP A 253 14.04 -10.60 16.62
N GLU A 254 13.68 -9.58 15.83
CA GLU A 254 12.45 -8.79 16.05
C GLU A 254 11.19 -9.65 16.09
N LEU A 255 11.17 -10.78 15.37
CA LEU A 255 10.04 -11.72 15.33
C LEU A 255 9.74 -12.37 16.69
N LYS A 256 10.73 -12.50 17.58
CA LYS A 256 10.52 -13.08 18.92
C LYS A 256 9.63 -12.21 19.81
N GLY A 257 9.62 -10.90 19.57
CA GLY A 257 8.76 -9.95 20.28
C GLY A 257 7.32 -9.93 19.77
N TRP A 258 7.01 -10.66 18.70
CA TRP A 258 5.70 -10.60 18.07
C TRP A 258 4.70 -11.53 18.74
N GLU A 259 3.45 -11.10 18.75
CA GLU A 259 2.36 -11.98 19.14
C GLU A 259 2.21 -13.11 18.12
N LYS A 260 1.85 -14.32 18.57
CA LYS A 260 1.72 -15.49 17.70
C LYS A 260 0.81 -15.24 16.48
N ARG A 261 -0.27 -14.47 16.64
CA ARG A 261 -1.20 -14.11 15.56
C ARG A 261 -0.59 -13.25 14.45
N MET A 262 0.54 -12.60 14.72
CA MET A 262 1.27 -11.76 13.76
C MET A 262 2.30 -12.55 12.95
N ILE A 263 2.62 -13.78 13.37
CA ILE A 263 3.57 -14.65 12.67
C ILE A 263 2.77 -15.45 11.65
N PRO A 264 3.05 -15.33 10.34
CA PRO A 264 2.36 -16.14 9.32
C PRO A 264 2.57 -17.64 9.54
N ASP A 265 1.57 -18.44 9.17
CA ASP A 265 1.63 -19.91 9.31
C ASP A 265 2.74 -20.53 8.45
N GLU A 266 3.16 -19.85 7.38
CA GLU A 266 4.28 -20.25 6.53
C GLU A 266 5.67 -19.98 7.13
N ALA A 267 5.75 -19.35 8.30
CA ALA A 267 7.03 -19.02 8.92
C ALA A 267 7.81 -20.29 9.28
N LEU A 268 9.03 -20.39 8.74
CA LEU A 268 9.98 -21.44 9.06
C LEU A 268 10.71 -21.11 10.37
N GLU A 269 11.02 -22.17 11.11
CA GLU A 269 11.90 -22.09 12.27
C GLU A 269 13.37 -22.12 11.84
N PHE A 270 14.15 -21.19 12.36
CA PHE A 270 15.59 -21.08 12.10
C PHE A 270 16.33 -21.16 13.43
N THR A 271 17.54 -21.73 13.42
CA THR A 271 18.35 -21.82 14.64
C THR A 271 18.93 -20.46 14.99
N HIS A 272 19.35 -19.70 13.95
CA HIS A 272 19.73 -18.31 14.08
C HIS A 272 18.82 -17.43 13.22
N PRO A 273 18.23 -16.35 13.76
CA PRO A 273 17.33 -15.46 13.02
C PRO A 273 17.90 -14.92 11.69
N ALA A 274 19.21 -14.68 11.62
CA ALA A 274 19.90 -14.24 10.41
C ALA A 274 19.90 -15.28 9.28
N GLU A 275 19.75 -16.58 9.57
CA GLU A 275 19.65 -17.66 8.56
C GLU A 275 18.45 -17.44 7.62
N ARG A 276 17.40 -16.76 8.11
CA ARG A 276 16.23 -16.42 7.31
C ARG A 276 16.56 -15.51 6.13
N TRP A 277 17.47 -14.54 6.31
CA TRP A 277 17.92 -13.66 5.23
C TRP A 277 18.60 -14.45 4.12
N THR A 278 19.55 -15.32 4.49
CA THR A 278 20.24 -16.22 3.55
C THR A 278 19.26 -17.18 2.87
N TYR A 279 18.26 -17.68 3.59
CA TYR A 279 17.23 -18.53 3.03
C TYR A 279 16.38 -17.80 1.98
N TRP A 280 15.93 -16.58 2.27
CA TRP A 280 15.19 -15.73 1.31
C TRP A 280 16.02 -15.43 0.07
N GLU A 281 17.30 -15.09 0.23
CA GLU A 281 18.19 -14.82 -0.90
C GLU A 281 18.35 -16.06 -1.79
N LYS A 282 18.62 -17.23 -1.18
CA LYS A 282 18.71 -18.50 -1.90
C LYS A 282 17.42 -18.79 -2.67
N ARG A 283 16.26 -18.61 -2.03
CA ARG A 283 14.96 -18.84 -2.66
C ARG A 283 14.75 -17.94 -3.88
N LEU A 284 15.15 -16.67 -3.78
CA LEU A 284 15.07 -15.73 -4.89
C LEU A 284 16.05 -16.10 -6.02
N ARG A 285 17.25 -16.59 -5.71
CA ARG A 285 18.18 -17.09 -6.75
C ARG A 285 17.60 -18.27 -7.53
N GLU A 286 17.01 -19.24 -6.83
CA GLU A 286 16.32 -20.37 -7.49
C GLU A 286 15.21 -19.87 -8.43
N ILE A 287 14.43 -18.88 -7.99
CA ILE A 287 13.37 -18.28 -8.82
C ILE A 287 13.95 -17.47 -9.99
N ALA A 288 15.09 -16.80 -9.81
CA ALA A 288 15.76 -16.09 -10.90
C ALA A 288 16.24 -17.05 -12.00
N GLU A 289 16.64 -18.27 -11.64
CA GLU A 289 17.09 -19.30 -12.57
C GLU A 289 15.92 -20.04 -13.26
N SER A 290 14.90 -20.46 -12.49
CA SER A 290 13.85 -21.37 -12.96
C SER A 290 12.43 -20.84 -12.82
N GLY A 291 12.26 -19.53 -12.64
CA GLY A 291 10.95 -18.90 -12.49
C GLY A 291 10.02 -19.11 -13.71
N PRO A 292 8.69 -18.96 -13.52
CA PRO A 292 7.68 -19.30 -14.52
C PRO A 292 7.70 -18.42 -15.77
N ASP A 293 8.15 -17.18 -15.66
CA ASP A 293 8.28 -16.24 -16.77
C ASP A 293 9.47 -15.28 -16.59
N GLU A 294 9.82 -14.56 -17.66
CA GLU A 294 10.97 -13.65 -17.67
C GLU A 294 10.80 -12.50 -16.67
N THR A 295 9.59 -11.94 -16.56
CA THR A 295 9.31 -10.84 -15.63
C THR A 295 9.57 -11.25 -14.18
N THR A 296 9.19 -12.47 -13.82
CA THR A 296 9.39 -13.07 -12.50
C THR A 296 10.87 -13.32 -12.24
N ARG A 297 11.59 -13.89 -13.22
CA ARG A 297 13.03 -14.14 -13.13
C ARG A 297 13.83 -12.86 -12.96
N GLU A 298 13.57 -11.85 -13.77
CA GLU A 298 14.23 -10.54 -13.66
C GLU A 298 13.91 -9.84 -12.34
N ALA A 299 12.67 -9.94 -11.86
CA ALA A 299 12.28 -9.39 -10.57
C ALA A 299 13.00 -10.07 -9.41
N ALA A 300 13.13 -11.40 -9.43
CA ALA A 300 13.91 -12.14 -8.47
C ALA A 300 15.40 -11.73 -8.51
N GLN A 301 15.97 -11.59 -9.70
CA GLN A 301 17.35 -11.13 -9.86
C GLN A 301 17.56 -9.72 -9.27
N ARG A 302 16.62 -8.79 -9.49
CA ARG A 302 16.65 -7.46 -8.87
C ARG A 302 16.55 -7.54 -7.34
N ALA A 303 15.66 -8.40 -6.84
CA ALA A 303 15.49 -8.61 -5.40
C ALA A 303 16.79 -9.12 -4.75
N VAL A 304 17.46 -10.10 -5.35
CA VAL A 304 18.79 -10.58 -4.92
C VAL A 304 19.79 -9.42 -4.92
N GLY A 305 19.84 -8.62 -5.98
CA GLY A 305 20.73 -7.44 -6.04
C GLY A 305 20.49 -6.44 -4.91
N TYR A 306 19.22 -6.20 -4.53
CA TYR A 306 18.90 -5.35 -3.38
C TYR A 306 19.35 -5.96 -2.05
N MET A 307 19.25 -7.29 -1.90
CA MET A 307 19.70 -7.98 -0.70
C MET A 307 21.22 -7.92 -0.56
N GLN A 308 21.96 -8.21 -1.64
CA GLN A 308 23.42 -8.16 -1.63
C GLN A 308 23.96 -6.75 -1.33
N ALA A 309 23.30 -5.70 -1.83
CA ALA A 309 23.67 -4.32 -1.53
C ALA A 309 23.47 -3.94 -0.04
N VAL A 310 22.72 -4.73 0.74
CA VAL A 310 22.61 -4.55 2.19
C VAL A 310 23.82 -5.12 2.92
N ASP A 311 24.36 -6.23 2.41
CA ASP A 311 25.48 -6.99 2.99
C ASP A 311 26.86 -6.36 2.70
N GLU A 312 26.91 -5.42 1.75
CA GLU A 312 28.07 -4.55 1.44
C GLU A 312 28.15 -3.31 2.36
#